data_AF-A0A6V7L743-F1
#
_entry.id   AF-A0A6V7L743-F1
#
_cell.length_a   1.000
_cell.length_b   1.000
_cell.length_c   1.000
_cell.angle_alpha   90.00
_cell.angle_beta   90.00
_cell.angle_gamma   90.00
#
_symmetry.space_group_name_H-M   'P 1'
#
loop_
_entity.id
_entity.type
_entity.pdbx_description
1 polymer ?
#
loop_
_entity_poly.entity_id
_entity_poly.type
_entity_poly.pdbx_seq_one_letter_code
_entity_poly.pdbx_strand_id
1 'polypeptide(L)' 'SFLKICHRNDPNLNECVKRSVDALRPYLKSGIPAFNIPPCEPLNVPEVEISQAAGPVSISSTYTNIKIQGGSDFILKSV' A
#
# COMPACT_ATOMS: atom_id res chain seq x y z
N SER A 1 -0.14 -20.23 2.41
CA SER A 1 -1.33 -19.40 2.62
C SER A 1 -0.89 -17.95 2.75
N PHE A 2 -1.50 -17.02 2.02
CA PHE A 2 -1.13 -15.60 2.03
C PHE A 2 -1.74 -14.83 3.21
N LEU A 3 -2.86 -15.34 3.73
CA LEU A 3 -3.57 -14.80 4.89
C LEU A 3 -3.68 -15.89 5.96
N LYS A 4 -3.56 -15.48 7.21
CA LYS A 4 -3.88 -16.30 8.38
C LYS A 4 -5.34 -16.05 8.75
N ILE A 5 -6.10 -17.12 8.89
CA ILE A 5 -7.50 -17.03 9.34
C ILE A 5 -7.50 -16.70 10.84
N CYS A 6 -8.24 -15.65 11.21
CA CYS A 6 -8.43 -15.22 12.59
C CYS A 6 -9.89 -15.42 13.00
N HIS A 7 -10.11 -16.05 14.16
CA HIS A 7 -11.46 -16.31 14.66
C HIS A 7 -11.96 -15.12 15.48
N ARG A 8 -13.23 -14.74 15.28
CA ARG A 8 -13.84 -13.58 15.97
C ARG A 8 -13.84 -13.69 17.50
N ASN A 9 -13.87 -14.91 18.03
CA ASN A 9 -13.90 -15.17 19.46
C ASN A 9 -12.50 -15.28 20.09
N ASP A 10 -11.43 -15.04 19.30
CA ASP A 10 -10.06 -15.04 19.82
C ASP A 10 -9.86 -13.83 20.73
N PRO A 11 -9.49 -14.01 22.02
CA PRO A 11 -9.21 -12.89 22.91
C PRO A 11 -8.08 -11.98 22.42
N ASN A 12 -7.21 -12.47 21.52
CA ASN A 12 -6.10 -11.74 20.90
C ASN A 12 -6.35 -11.47 19.40
N LEU A 13 -7.61 -11.29 18.99
CA LEU A 13 -8.01 -11.07 17.59
C LEU A 13 -7.15 -10.00 16.88
N ASN A 14 -6.91 -8.86 17.52
CA ASN A 14 -6.14 -7.76 16.93
C ASN A 14 -4.69 -8.18 16.60
N GLU A 15 -4.06 -8.96 17.47
CA GLU A 15 -2.72 -9.48 17.23
C GLU A 15 -2.72 -10.50 16.08
N CYS A 16 -3.73 -11.37 16.03
CA CYS A 16 -3.89 -12.31 14.92
C CYS A 16 -4.00 -11.57 13.57
N VAL A 17 -4.87 -10.56 13.50
CA VAL A 17 -5.07 -9.76 12.28
C VAL A 17 -3.78 -9.03 11.90
N LYS A 18 -3.10 -8.41 12.85
CA LYS A 18 -1.80 -7.76 12.61
C LYS A 18 -0.78 -8.73 12.00
N ARG A 19 -0.61 -9.90 12.60
CA ARG A 19 0.29 -10.96 12.09
C ARG A 19 -0.14 -11.45 10.70
N SER A 20 -1.44 -11.54 10.44
CA SER A 20 -1.95 -11.93 9.11
C SER A 20 -1.63 -10.88 8.05
N VAL A 21 -1.76 -9.59 8.37
CA VAL A 21 -1.43 -8.49 7.45
C VAL A 21 0.09 -8.40 7.23
N ASP A 22 0.90 -8.56 8.28
CA ASP A 22 2.35 -8.57 8.16
C ASP A 22 2.84 -9.74 7.28
N ALA A 23 2.22 -10.92 7.40
CA ALA A 23 2.51 -12.06 6.54
C ALA A 23 2.12 -11.84 5.07
N LEU A 24 1.18 -10.93 4.80
CA LEU A 24 0.72 -10.61 3.45
C LEU A 24 1.71 -9.68 2.71
N ARG A 25 2.49 -8.85 3.41
CA ARG A 25 3.44 -7.88 2.83
C ARG A 25 4.29 -8.37 1.65
N PRO A 26 5.05 -9.48 1.76
CA PRO A 26 5.92 -9.91 0.68
C PRO A 26 5.13 -10.23 -0.60
N TYR A 27 3.89 -10.69 -0.46
CA TYR A 27 3.02 -11.01 -1.56
C TYR A 27 2.37 -9.78 -2.19
N LEU A 28 2.11 -8.73 -1.42
CA LEU A 28 1.69 -7.44 -1.99
C LEU A 28 2.84 -6.80 -2.77
N LYS A 29 4.08 -6.93 -2.29
CA LYS A 29 5.27 -6.43 -2.98
C LYS A 29 5.39 -7.02 -4.38
N SER A 30 5.31 -8.34 -4.51
CA SER A 30 5.43 -9.05 -5.80
C SER A 30 4.14 -9.22 -6.58
N GLY A 31 2.98 -8.96 -5.95
CA GLY A 31 1.67 -9.32 -6.46
C GLY A 31 1.32 -10.79 -6.24
N ILE A 32 0.06 -11.13 -6.52
CA ILE A 32 -0.49 -12.49 -6.43
C ILE A 32 -1.18 -12.84 -7.76
N PRO A 33 -0.43 -13.37 -8.76
CA PRO A 33 -0.95 -13.64 -10.10
C PRO A 33 -2.16 -14.59 -10.13
N ALA A 34 -2.20 -15.57 -9.22
CA ALA A 34 -3.30 -16.52 -9.10
C ALA A 34 -4.67 -15.84 -8.81
N PHE A 35 -4.67 -14.63 -8.26
CA PHE A 35 -5.86 -13.84 -7.98
C PHE A 35 -5.91 -12.55 -8.80
N ASN A 36 -5.07 -12.44 -9.84
CA ASN A 36 -4.95 -11.25 -10.67
C ASN A 36 -4.62 -9.97 -9.86
N ILE A 37 -3.86 -10.12 -8.77
CA ILE A 37 -3.40 -9.00 -7.95
C ILE A 37 -2.03 -8.57 -8.48
N PRO A 38 -1.87 -7.35 -9.01
CA PRO A 38 -0.59 -6.88 -9.52
C PRO A 38 0.40 -6.59 -8.37
N PRO A 39 1.70 -6.48 -8.68
CA PRO A 39 2.69 -5.99 -7.72
C PRO A 39 2.34 -4.58 -7.25
N CYS A 40 2.39 -4.35 -5.94
CA CYS A 40 2.25 -3.00 -5.36
C CYS A 40 3.56 -2.21 -5.37
N GLU A 41 4.70 -2.84 -5.73
CA GLU A 41 6.01 -2.19 -5.74
C GLU A 41 6.87 -2.61 -6.96
N PRO A 42 7.38 -1.66 -7.77
CA PRO A 42 7.09 -0.23 -7.71
C PRO A 42 5.64 0.05 -8.12
N LEU A 43 4.98 0.98 -7.43
CA LEU A 43 3.71 1.54 -7.91
C LEU A 43 4.04 2.54 -9.01
N ASN A 44 3.64 2.21 -10.24
CA ASN A 44 3.83 3.07 -11.40
C ASN A 44 2.63 4.01 -11.54
N VAL A 45 2.87 5.31 -11.42
CA VAL A 45 1.84 6.35 -11.62
C VAL A 45 2.17 7.07 -12.93
N PRO A 46 1.29 7.00 -13.95
CA PRO A 46 1.56 7.59 -15.26
C PRO A 46 1.77 9.10 -15.20
N GLU A 47 0.94 9.78 -14.41
CA GLU A 47 0.93 11.23 -14.31
C GLU A 47 0.39 11.72 -12.96
N VAL A 48 0.97 12.79 -12.43
CA VAL A 48 0.44 13.57 -11.31
C VAL A 48 0.57 15.05 -11.66
N GLU A 49 -0.54 15.77 -11.56
CA GLU A 49 -0.58 17.21 -11.70
C GLU A 49 -0.71 17.87 -10.33
N ILE A 50 0.16 18.85 -10.06
CA ILE A 50 0.14 19.66 -8.85
C ILE A 50 -0.13 21.11 -9.27
N SER A 51 -1.27 21.63 -8.86
CA SER A 51 -1.64 23.04 -9.06
C SER A 51 -1.93 23.70 -7.71
N GLN A 52 -1.19 24.77 -7.41
CA GLN A 52 -1.39 25.58 -6.20
C GLN A 52 -1.43 27.05 -6.61
N ALA A 53 -2.63 27.64 -6.55
CA ALA A 53 -2.89 29.03 -6.93
C ALA A 53 -3.08 29.97 -5.72
N ALA A 54 -2.92 29.48 -4.49
CA ALA A 54 -3.14 30.27 -3.28
C ALA A 54 -1.90 31.09 -2.89
N GLY A 55 -2.05 32.43 -2.85
CA GLY A 55 -1.03 33.37 -2.41
C GLY A 55 -0.37 34.16 -3.56
N PRO A 56 0.70 34.91 -3.30
CA PRO A 56 1.40 35.72 -4.31
C PRO A 56 2.19 34.89 -5.34
N VAL A 57 2.29 33.58 -5.16
CA VAL A 57 3.01 32.66 -6.05
C VAL A 57 2.07 31.55 -6.49
N SER A 58 1.98 31.35 -7.80
CA SER A 58 1.29 30.22 -8.42
C SER A 58 2.28 29.13 -8.83
N ILE A 59 2.02 27.89 -8.45
CA ILE A 59 2.80 26.72 -8.85
C ILE A 59 1.92 25.80 -9.70
N SER A 60 2.41 25.41 -10.87
CA SER A 60 1.82 24.37 -11.72
C SER A 60 2.94 23.42 -12.12
N SER A 61 2.77 22.13 -11.87
CA SER A 61 3.79 21.12 -12.15
C SER A 61 3.14 19.81 -12.57
N THR A 62 3.67 19.20 -13.62
CA THR A 62 3.24 17.89 -14.12
C THR A 62 4.40 16.92 -14.00
N TYR A 63 4.16 15.80 -13.34
CA TYR A 63 5.13 14.72 -13.15
C TYR A 63 4.63 13.50 -13.92
N THR A 64 5.48 12.90 -14.76
CA THR A 64 5.12 11.74 -15.56
C THR A 64 6.03 10.56 -15.28
N ASN A 65 5.56 9.33 -15.55
CA ASN A 65 6.31 8.08 -15.40
C ASN A 65 6.91 7.91 -13.99
N ILE A 66 6.10 8.18 -12.97
CA ILE A 66 6.51 8.17 -11.58
C ILE A 66 6.59 6.71 -11.10
N LYS A 67 7.69 6.38 -10.40
CA LYS A 67 7.87 5.09 -9.73
C LYS A 67 7.94 5.31 -8.23
N ILE A 68 6.98 4.74 -7.51
CA ILE A 68 6.91 4.83 -6.04
C ILE A 68 7.40 3.50 -5.46
N GLN A 69 8.34 3.58 -4.51
CA GLN A 69 8.94 2.43 -3.81
C GLN A 69 8.80 2.58 -2.29
N GLY A 70 8.89 1.48 -1.55
CA GLY A 70 8.79 1.45 -0.08
C GLY A 70 7.36 1.39 0.47
N GLY A 71 6.33 1.54 -0.38
CA GLY A 71 4.94 1.46 0.04
C GLY A 71 4.53 0.07 0.57
N SER A 72 5.20 -0.99 0.11
CA SER A 72 4.96 -2.36 0.59
C SER A 72 5.54 -2.64 1.98
N ASP A 73 6.50 -1.82 2.44
CA ASP A 73 7.21 -1.95 3.72
C ASP A 73 6.54 -1.14 4.85
N PHE A 74 5.22 -0.96 4.78
CA PHE A 74 4.43 -0.21 5.77
C PHE A 74 4.60 -0.75 7.20
N ILE A 75 4.13 -0.03 8.22
CA ILE A 75 4.01 -0.57 9.58
C ILE A 75 2.56 -0.40 10.03
N LEU A 76 1.91 -1.51 10.39
CA LEU A 76 0.52 -1.47 10.86
C LEU A 76 0.46 -0.83 12.25
N LYS A 77 -0.13 0.38 12.33
CA LYS A 77 -0.22 1.17 13.57
C LYS A 77 -1.38 0.73 14.47
N SER A 78 -2.52 0.38 13.89
CA SER A 78 -3.72 -0.02 14.63
C SER A 78 -4.51 -1.09 13.86
N VAL A 79 -5.24 -1.91 14.60
CA VAL A 79 -6.24 -2.87 14.10
C VAL A 79 -7.58 -2.50 14.72
#